data_AF-A0A5B3GRQ6-F1
#
_entry.id   AF-A0A5B3GRQ6-F1
#
_cell.length_a   1.000
_cell.length_b   1.000
_cell.length_c   1.000
_cell.angle_alpha   90.00
_cell.angle_beta   90.00
_cell.angle_gamma   90.00
#
_symmetry.space_group_name_H-M   'P 1'
#
loop_
_entity.id
_entity.type
_entity.pdbx_description
1 polymer ?
#
loop_
_entity_poly.entity_id
_entity_poly.type
_entity_poly.pdbx_seq_one_letter_code
_entity_poly.pdbx_strand_id
1 'polypeptide(L)' 'MKTKDLSKLPEGAILLVVKNSNGTFSPLGINPDQGRIITAFIGKLSEEQPLVVAKGIELITK' A
#
# COMPACT_ATOMS: atom_id res chain seq x y z
N MET A 1 -17.13 -3.20 -17.49
CA MET A 1 -16.11 -2.87 -16.47
C MET A 1 -15.75 -1.40 -16.67
N LYS A 2 -16.02 -0.50 -15.71
CA LYS A 2 -15.64 0.91 -15.86
C LYS A 2 -14.14 1.02 -15.66
N THR A 3 -13.39 1.16 -16.74
CA THR A 3 -11.97 1.52 -16.68
C THR A 3 -11.85 2.91 -16.07
N LYS A 4 -11.25 3.01 -14.88
CA LYS A 4 -10.86 4.32 -14.35
C LYS A 4 -9.69 4.82 -15.18
N ASP A 5 -9.86 5.99 -15.76
CA ASP A 5 -8.80 6.68 -16.49
C ASP A 5 -7.72 7.13 -15.51
N LEU A 6 -6.58 6.43 -15.52
CA LEU A 6 -5.46 6.67 -14.62
C LEU A 6 -4.75 7.99 -14.92
N SER A 7 -4.92 8.55 -16.12
CA SER A 7 -4.32 9.84 -16.49
C SER A 7 -4.89 11.02 -15.71
N LYS A 8 -6.04 10.83 -15.05
CA LYS A 8 -6.72 11.83 -14.22
C LYS A 8 -6.35 11.75 -12.74
N LEU A 9 -5.46 10.84 -12.36
CA LEU A 9 -5.01 10.75 -10.97
C LEU A 9 -4.17 11.99 -10.62
N PRO A 10 -4.33 12.54 -9.41
CA PRO A 10 -3.47 13.63 -8.96
C PRO A 10 -2.02 13.14 -8.80
N GLU A 11 -1.09 14.07 -8.90
CA GLU A 11 0.32 13.79 -8.61
C GLU A 11 0.47 13.22 -7.19
N GLY A 12 1.31 12.20 -7.03
CA GLY A 12 1.48 11.47 -5.77
C GLY A 12 0.40 10.42 -5.46
N ALA A 13 -0.55 10.17 -6.36
CA ALA A 13 -1.51 9.08 -6.18
C ALA A 13 -0.85 7.70 -6.18
N ILE A 14 -1.26 6.85 -5.22
CA ILE A 14 -0.81 5.45 -5.12
C ILE A 14 -1.92 4.54 -5.64
N LEU A 15 -1.57 3.63 -6.57
CA LEU A 15 -2.48 2.61 -7.07
C LEU A 15 -2.13 1.25 -6.45
N LEU A 16 -3.10 0.64 -5.78
CA LEU A 16 -2.97 -0.69 -5.19
C LEU A 16 -3.67 -1.72 -6.07
N VAL A 17 -2.93 -2.74 -6.47
CA VAL A 17 -3.41 -3.80 -7.37
C VAL A 17 -3.03 -5.18 -6.84
N VAL A 18 -3.81 -6.18 -7.22
CA VAL A 18 -3.53 -7.60 -7.00
C VAL A 18 -3.06 -8.21 -8.30
N LYS A 19 -1.94 -8.94 -8.27
CA LYS A 19 -1.47 -9.73 -9.40
C LYS A 19 -2.31 -10.98 -9.54
N ASN A 20 -2.88 -11.16 -10.73
CA ASN A 20 -3.66 -12.34 -11.07
C ASN A 20 -2.74 -13.48 -11.57
N SER A 21 -3.26 -14.70 -11.54
CA SER A 21 -2.54 -15.91 -12.01
C SER A 21 -2.18 -15.83 -13.50
N ASN A 22 -3.02 -15.19 -14.31
CA ASN A 22 -2.82 -14.97 -15.73
C ASN A 22 -1.86 -13.81 -16.07
N GLY A 23 -1.14 -13.26 -15.08
CA GLY A 23 -0.18 -12.17 -15.28
C GLY A 23 -0.80 -10.77 -15.42
N THR A 24 -2.13 -10.65 -15.33
CA THR A 24 -2.81 -9.34 -15.30
C THR A 24 -2.88 -8.78 -13.88
N PHE A 25 -3.39 -7.55 -13.75
CA PHE A 25 -3.56 -6.87 -12.47
C PHE A 25 -4.99 -6.37 -12.31
N SER A 26 -5.56 -6.59 -11.13
CA SER A 26 -6.89 -6.08 -10.76
C SER A 26 -6.75 -5.03 -9.67
N PRO A 27 -7.53 -3.92 -9.70
CA PRO A 27 -7.58 -2.98 -8.59
C PRO A 27 -7.94 -3.71 -7.31
N LEU A 28 -7.21 -3.42 -6.22
CA LEU A 28 -7.58 -3.93 -4.92
C LEU A 28 -8.93 -3.30 -4.54
N GLY A 29 -9.93 -4.13 -4.22
CA GLY A 29 -11.23 -3.67 -3.78
C GLY A 29 -11.15 -3.15 -2.35
N ILE A 30 -10.77 -1.89 -2.19
CA ILE A 30 -10.61 -1.23 -0.88
C ILE A 30 -11.73 -0.22 -0.69
N ASN A 31 -12.34 -0.22 0.49
CA ASN A 31 -13.26 0.86 0.85
C ASN A 31 -12.47 2.14 1.21
N PRO A 32 -13.14 3.32 1.25
CA PRO A 32 -12.46 4.59 1.52
C PRO A 32 -11.71 4.65 2.86
N ASP A 33 -12.23 4.03 3.92
CA ASP A 33 -11.61 4.07 5.25
C ASP A 33 -10.32 3.24 5.31
N GLN A 34 -10.34 2.05 4.70
CA GLN A 34 -9.14 1.23 4.50
C GLN A 34 -8.12 1.96 3.63
N GLY A 35 -8.56 2.65 2.58
CA GLY A 35 -7.70 3.49 1.75
C GLY A 35 -6.98 4.57 2.57
N ARG A 36 -7.72 5.29 3.44
CA ARG A 36 -7.15 6.31 4.34
C ARG A 36 -6.10 5.74 5.28
N ILE A 37 -6.36 4.56 5.88
CA ILE A 37 -5.41 3.90 6.78
C ILE A 37 -4.11 3.56 6.05
N ILE A 38 -4.19 3.01 4.83
CA ILE A 38 -3.01 2.66 4.04
C ILE A 38 -2.23 3.92 3.64
N THR A 39 -2.91 4.99 3.21
CA THR A 39 -2.24 6.26 2.89
C THR A 39 -1.52 6.84 4.10
N ALA A 40 -2.16 6.87 5.28
CA ALA A 40 -1.55 7.35 6.51
C ALA A 40 -0.34 6.49 6.92
N PHE A 41 -0.46 5.17 6.82
CA PHE A 41 0.63 4.23 7.11
C PHE A 41 1.83 4.44 6.19
N ILE A 42 1.61 4.54 4.87
CA ILE A 42 2.69 4.79 3.91
C ILE A 42 3.37 6.13 4.18
N GLY A 43 2.59 7.19 4.44
CA GLY A 43 3.15 8.50 4.78
C GLY A 43 4.06 8.44 6.02
N LYS A 44 3.67 7.65 7.03
CA LYS A 44 4.48 7.44 8.24
C LYS A 44 5.78 6.69 8.00
N LEU A 45 5.87 5.86 6.96
CA LEU A 45 7.12 5.19 6.58
C LEU A 45 8.12 6.14 5.90
N SER A 46 7.66 7.27 5.37
CA SER A 46 8.51 8.30 4.75
C SER A 46 9.03 9.33 5.75
N GLU A 47 8.61 9.26 7.02
CA GLU A 47 9.12 10.14 8.08
C GLU A 47 10.52 9.68 8.53
N GLU A 48 11.40 10.62 8.85
CA GLU A 48 12.76 10.30 9.36
C GLU A 48 12.70 9.51 10.68
N GLN A 49 11.62 9.69 11.44
CA GLN A 49 11.40 8.95 12.67
C GLN A 49 10.62 7.65 12.37
N PRO A 50 11.13 6.49 12.80
CA PRO A 50 10.49 5.22 12.52
C PRO A 50 9.14 5.11 13.22
N LEU A 51 8.13 4.59 12.50
CA LEU A 51 6.80 4.36 13.04
C LEU A 51 6.79 3.40 14.25
N VAL A 52 7.65 2.39 14.23
CA VAL A 52 7.87 1.44 15.34
C VAL A 52 9.35 1.06 15.38
N VAL A 53 9.95 1.05 16.57
CA VAL A 53 11.26 0.45 16.82
C VAL A 53 11.03 -0.89 17.52
N ALA A 54 11.21 -2.00 16.81
CA ALA A 54 11.18 -3.31 17.41
C ALA A 54 12.43 -3.50 18.28
N LYS A 55 12.25 -3.61 19.60
CA LYS A 55 13.33 -3.95 20.55
C LYS A 55 13.23 -5.43 20.90
N GLY A 56 14.37 -6.13 20.90
CA GLY A 56 14.44 -7.55 21.27
C GLY A 56 14.11 -8.53 20.14
N ILE A 57 14.64 -8.30 18.93
CA ILE A 57 14.60 -9.30 17.86
C ILE A 57 15.66 -10.36 18.16
N GLU A 58 15.25 -11.56 18.56
CA GLU A 58 16.14 -12.72 18.65
C GLU A 58 16.05 -13.53 17.36
N LEU A 59 17.20 -13.81 16.76
CA LEU A 59 17.30 -14.71 15.62
C LEU A 59 17.27 -16.14 16.15
N ILE A 60 16.19 -16.88 15.87
CA ILE A 60 16.14 -18.32 16.18
C ILE A 60 16.78 -19.07 15.01
N THR A 61 18.04 -19.45 15.17
CA THR A 61 18.71 -20.43 14.29
C THR A 61 18.39 -21.84 14.79
N LYS A 62 17.80 -22.66 13.92
CA LYS A 62 17.64 -24.10 14.13
C LYS A 62 18.85 -24.86 13.61
#